data_AF-A0A3L7T1M0-F1
#
_entry.id   AF-A0A3L7T1M0-F1
#
_cell.length_a   1.000
_cell.length_b   1.000
_cell.length_c   1.000
_cell.angle_alpha   90.00
_cell.angle_beta   90.00
_cell.angle_gamma   90.00
#
_symmetry.space_group_name_H-M   'P 1'
#
loop_
_entity.id
_entity.type
_entity.pdbx_description
1 polymer ?
#
loop_
_entity_poly.entity_id
_entity_poly.type
_entity_poly.pdbx_seq_one_letter_code
_entity_poly.pdbx_strand_id
1 'polypeptide(L)'
;MSSMPPPLSKRAVVDRYFLEHRAKVLDIAAFLDRVDRAQGDGSDDFRVKSLEACCRVLLDGKPERARRVLELLSDHTTEPIAHAHVKGATGACAANLDTKASH
;
A
#
# COMPACT_ATOMS: atom_id res chain seq x y z
N MET A 1 5.42 -19.13 -34.30
CA MET A 1 4.58 -18.45 -33.28
C MET A 1 5.07 -18.92 -31.91
N SER A 2 5.72 -18.05 -31.14
CA SER A 2 6.18 -18.44 -29.79
C SER A 2 4.97 -18.51 -28.86
N SER A 3 4.61 -19.71 -28.41
CA SER A 3 3.52 -19.91 -27.46
C SER A 3 3.94 -19.39 -26.08
N MET A 4 3.16 -18.48 -25.51
CA MET A 4 3.42 -17.98 -24.15
C MET A 4 3.31 -19.17 -23.16
N PRO A 5 4.26 -19.35 -22.24
CA PRO A 5 4.18 -20.44 -21.28
C PRO A 5 2.88 -20.32 -20.47
N PRO A 6 2.21 -21.44 -20.16
CA PRO A 6 0.96 -21.42 -19.43
C PRO A 6 1.14 -20.74 -18.05
N PRO A 7 0.10 -20.08 -17.52
CA PRO A 7 0.15 -19.46 -16.21
C PRO A 7 0.54 -20.47 -15.13
N LEU A 8 1.23 -20.00 -14.09
CA LEU A 8 1.59 -20.84 -12.95
C LEU A 8 0.33 -21.39 -12.25
N SER A 9 0.43 -22.62 -11.74
CA SER A 9 -0.59 -23.18 -10.86
C SER A 9 -0.63 -22.41 -9.53
N LYS A 10 -1.78 -22.45 -8.83
CA LYS A 10 -1.92 -21.83 -7.50
C LYS A 10 -0.79 -22.25 -6.55
N ARG A 11 -0.45 -23.54 -6.53
CA ARG A 11 0.63 -24.09 -5.70
C ARG A 11 1.99 -23.52 -6.10
N ALA A 12 2.30 -23.47 -7.39
CA ALA A 12 3.57 -22.92 -7.87
C ALA A 12 3.72 -21.43 -7.55
N VAL A 13 2.63 -20.65 -7.57
CA VAL A 13 2.63 -19.24 -7.14
C VAL A 13 2.95 -19.15 -5.63
N VAL A 14 2.26 -19.94 -4.80
CA VAL A 14 2.50 -19.94 -3.35
C VAL A 14 3.94 -20.35 -3.03
N ASP A 15 4.41 -21.47 -3.58
CA ASP A 15 5.75 -22.00 -3.31
C ASP A 15 6.84 -21.00 -3.73
N ARG A 16 6.63 -20.26 -4.83
CA ARG A 16 7.59 -19.28 -5.33
C ARG A 16 7.66 -18.02 -4.46
N TYR A 17 6.53 -17.53 -3.96
CA TYR A 17 6.44 -16.17 -3.42
C TYR A 17 6.20 -16.10 -1.91
N PHE A 18 5.74 -17.18 -1.27
CA PHE A 18 5.26 -17.14 0.12
C PHE A 18 6.31 -16.63 1.11
N LEU A 19 7.55 -17.12 1.05
CA LEU A 19 8.59 -16.74 2.02
C LEU A 19 8.95 -15.25 1.95
N GLU A 20 9.05 -14.69 0.74
CA GLU A 20 9.31 -13.27 0.53
C GLU A 20 8.16 -12.40 1.07
N HIS A 21 6.91 -12.78 0.76
CA HIS A 21 5.73 -12.03 1.22
C HIS A 21 5.53 -12.15 2.73
N ARG A 22 5.84 -13.31 3.32
CA ARG A 22 5.87 -13.50 4.77
C ARG A 22 6.85 -12.52 5.43
N ALA A 23 8.05 -12.36 4.88
CA ALA A 23 9.02 -11.39 5.41
C ALA A 23 8.46 -9.96 5.35
N LYS A 24 7.91 -9.54 4.20
CA LYS A 24 7.30 -8.21 4.03
C LYS A 24 6.16 -7.94 5.03
N VAL A 25 5.31 -8.93 5.30
CA VAL A 25 4.24 -8.80 6.30
C VAL A 25 4.81 -8.62 7.70
N LEU A 26 5.86 -9.36 8.07
CA LEU A 26 6.52 -9.21 9.37
C LEU A 26 7.20 -7.84 9.51
N ASP A 27 7.82 -7.33 8.45
CA ASP A 27 8.45 -6.01 8.45
C ASP A 27 7.43 -4.90 8.70
N ILE A 28 6.26 -4.98 8.05
CA ILE A 28 5.15 -4.04 8.25
C ILE A 28 4.63 -4.13 9.69
N ALA A 29 4.40 -5.33 10.22
CA ALA A 29 3.93 -5.52 11.59
C ALA A 29 4.94 -4.93 12.60
N ALA A 30 6.22 -5.24 12.46
CA ALA A 30 7.26 -4.72 13.33
C ALA A 30 7.44 -3.21 13.22
N PHE A 31 7.17 -2.61 12.04
CA PHE A 31 7.12 -1.16 11.89
C PHE A 31 5.97 -0.56 12.71
N LEU A 32 4.75 -1.09 12.58
CA LEU A 32 3.59 -0.62 13.35
C LEU A 32 3.82 -0.76 14.86
N ASP A 33 4.36 -1.89 15.34
CA ASP A 33 4.73 -2.09 16.75
C ASP A 33 5.75 -1.05 17.27
N ARG A 34 6.60 -0.51 16.39
CA ARG A 34 7.56 0.53 16.77
C ARG A 34 6.91 1.92 16.80
N VAL A 35 5.99 2.19 15.87
CA VAL A 35 5.19 3.42 15.88
C VAL A 35 4.36 3.49 17.17
N ASP A 36 3.68 2.41 17.53
CA ASP A 36 2.83 2.36 18.73
C ASP A 36 3.61 2.53 20.05
N ARG A 37 4.90 2.17 20.05
CA ARG A 37 5.79 2.33 21.22
C ARG A 37 6.57 3.63 21.24
N ALA A 38 6.59 4.37 20.14
CA ALA A 38 7.33 5.63 20.06
C ALA A 38 6.67 6.69 20.95
N GLN A 39 7.48 7.59 21.49
CA GLN A 39 7.02 8.77 22.21
C GLN A 39 7.21 10.01 21.33
N GLY A 40 6.37 11.02 21.53
CA GLY A 40 6.42 12.27 20.77
C GLY A 40 5.27 12.42 19.79
N ASP A 41 5.46 13.28 18.80
CA ASP A 41 4.53 13.51 17.70
C ASP A 41 4.55 12.37 16.67
N GLY A 42 3.50 12.28 15.84
CA GLY A 42 3.43 11.31 14.73
C GLY A 42 2.34 10.24 14.84
N SER A 43 1.55 10.21 15.92
CA SER A 43 0.38 9.31 16.07
C SER A 43 -0.65 9.46 14.94
N ASP A 44 -0.70 10.61 14.29
CA ASP A 44 -1.63 10.93 13.21
C ASP A 44 -0.97 10.99 11.82
N ASP A 45 0.25 10.49 11.66
CA ASP A 45 0.97 10.53 10.38
C ASP A 45 0.17 9.80 9.28
N PHE A 46 -0.18 10.55 8.23
CA PHE A 46 -1.02 10.04 7.15
C PHE A 46 -0.38 8.86 6.41
N ARG A 47 0.95 8.72 6.42
CA ARG A 47 1.63 7.59 5.77
C ARG A 47 1.34 6.27 6.50
N VAL A 48 1.25 6.32 7.83
CA VAL A 48 0.84 5.16 8.65
C VAL A 48 -0.60 4.80 8.32
N LYS A 49 -1.51 5.79 8.32
CA LYS A 49 -2.92 5.62 7.95
C LYS A 49 -3.09 5.05 6.53
N SER A 50 -2.25 5.47 5.58
CA SER A 50 -2.23 4.94 4.21
C SER A 50 -1.79 3.47 4.16
N LEU A 51 -0.77 3.07 4.93
CA LEU A 51 -0.34 1.67 5.00
C LEU A 51 -1.44 0.78 5.57
N GLU A 52 -2.10 1.20 6.65
CA GLU A 52 -3.24 0.47 7.21
C GLU A 52 -4.40 0.34 6.21
N ALA A 53 -4.70 1.41 5.47
CA ALA A 53 -5.71 1.39 4.43
C ALA A 53 -5.34 0.43 3.28
N CYS A 54 -4.06 0.33 2.92
CA CYS A 54 -3.56 -0.66 1.97
C CYS A 54 -3.78 -2.09 2.49
N CYS A 55 -3.46 -2.38 3.74
CA CYS A 55 -3.69 -3.69 4.35
C CYS A 55 -5.17 -4.10 4.29
N ARG A 56 -6.09 -3.17 4.52
CA ARG A 56 -7.54 -3.43 4.35
C ARG A 56 -7.91 -3.79 2.91
N VAL A 57 -7.34 -3.10 1.91
CA VAL A 57 -7.55 -3.41 0.49
C VAL A 57 -7.04 -4.82 0.13
N LEU A 58 -5.95 -5.29 0.74
CA LEU A 58 -5.42 -6.63 0.47
C LEU A 58 -6.39 -7.73 0.90
N LEU A 59 -7.17 -7.50 1.97
CA LEU A 59 -8.00 -8.52 2.63
C LEU A 59 -9.48 -8.47 2.23
N ASP A 60 -9.93 -7.46 1.48
CA ASP A 60 -11.36 -7.24 1.21
C ASP A 60 -12.02 -8.18 0.18
N GLY A 61 -11.28 -9.18 -0.31
CA GLY A 61 -11.79 -10.18 -1.25
C GLY A 61 -11.91 -9.72 -2.71
N LYS A 62 -11.77 -8.42 -3.01
CA LYS A 62 -12.02 -7.88 -4.36
C LYS A 62 -10.80 -8.02 -5.28
N PRO A 63 -11.00 -8.10 -6.62
CA PRO A 63 -9.90 -8.21 -7.59
C PRO A 63 -9.10 -6.90 -7.70
N GLU A 64 -8.05 -6.91 -8.53
CA GLU A 64 -7.23 -5.72 -8.83
C GLU A 64 -6.55 -5.08 -7.60
N ARG A 65 -6.20 -5.89 -6.60
CA ARG A 65 -5.58 -5.41 -5.34
C ARG A 65 -4.37 -4.52 -5.58
N ALA A 66 -3.47 -4.91 -6.48
CA ALA A 66 -2.26 -4.15 -6.78
C ALA A 66 -2.59 -2.76 -7.36
N ARG A 67 -3.50 -2.68 -8.34
CA ARG A 67 -3.99 -1.41 -8.90
C ARG A 67 -4.62 -0.53 -7.82
N ARG A 68 -5.50 -1.11 -7.00
CA ARG A 68 -6.23 -0.38 -5.96
C ARG A 68 -5.32 0.13 -4.84
N VAL A 69 -4.27 -0.62 -4.50
CA VAL A 69 -3.22 -0.17 -3.57
C VAL A 69 -2.41 0.98 -4.19
N LEU A 70 -2.00 0.84 -5.47
CA LEU A 70 -1.31 1.91 -6.18
C LEU A 70 -2.12 3.20 -6.19
N GLU A 71 -3.39 3.12 -6.62
CA GLU A 71 -4.30 4.25 -6.67
C GLU A 71 -4.50 4.90 -5.30
N LEU A 72 -4.56 4.11 -4.23
CA LEU A 72 -4.68 4.66 -2.88
C LEU A 72 -3.44 5.48 -2.48
N LEU A 73 -2.25 5.10 -2.96
CA LEU A 73 -0.99 5.77 -2.65
C LEU A 73 -0.65 6.92 -3.62
N SER A 74 -1.29 6.97 -4.78
CA SER A 74 -1.07 7.98 -5.82
C SER A 74 -1.84 9.28 -5.54
N ASP A 75 -1.21 10.39 -5.90
CA ASP A 75 -1.89 11.67 -6.10
C ASP A 75 -2.56 11.66 -7.49
N HIS A 76 -3.87 11.92 -7.52
CA HIS A 76 -4.66 12.00 -8.76
C HIS A 76 -5.00 13.44 -9.16
N THR A 77 -4.50 14.43 -8.42
CA THR A 77 -4.72 15.84 -8.77
C THR A 77 -4.06 16.16 -10.11
N THR A 78 -4.80 16.87 -10.95
CA THR A 78 -4.33 17.30 -12.27
C THR A 78 -3.85 18.74 -12.26
N GLU A 79 -4.29 19.53 -11.29
CA GLU A 79 -3.76 20.89 -11.06
C GLU A 79 -2.33 20.82 -10.50
N PRO A 80 -1.34 21.42 -11.18
CA PRO A 80 0.00 21.53 -10.63
C PRO A 80 -0.01 22.34 -9.34
N ILE A 81 0.71 21.87 -8.32
CA ILE A 81 0.98 22.68 -7.14
C ILE A 81 1.76 23.94 -7.53
N ALA A 82 1.36 25.10 -6.99
CA ALA A 82 1.95 26.39 -7.35
C ALA A 82 3.47 26.44 -7.12
N HIS A 83 3.95 25.77 -6.07
CA HIS A 83 5.37 25.59 -5.79
C HIS A 83 5.61 24.20 -5.17
N ALA A 84 6.71 23.54 -5.55
CA ALA A 84 7.11 22.28 -4.94
C ALA A 84 7.61 22.52 -3.50
N HIS A 85 6.77 22.25 -2.51
CA HIS A 85 7.11 22.44 -1.10
C HIS A 85 8.08 21.39 -0.54
N VAL A 86 8.17 20.21 -1.17
CA VAL A 86 9.04 19.09 -0.75
C VAL A 86 9.73 18.46 -1.95
N LYS A 87 11.03 18.14 -1.81
CA LYS A 87 11.85 17.52 -2.87
C LYS A 87 11.59 16.01 -3.08
N GLY A 88 10.59 15.43 -2.42
CA GLY A 88 10.38 13.98 -2.43
C GLY A 88 8.91 13.58 -2.58
N ALA A 89 8.66 12.56 -3.40
CA ALA A 89 7.40 11.84 -3.36
C ALA A 89 7.30 11.11 -2.02
N THR A 90 6.23 11.38 -1.27
CA THR A 90 5.96 10.75 0.03
C THR A 90 5.55 9.28 -0.11
N GLY A 91 5.15 8.86 -1.31
CA GLY A 91 4.66 7.51 -1.59
C GLY A 91 3.31 7.20 -0.95
N ALA A 92 2.57 8.23 -0.50
CA ALA A 92 1.25 8.15 0.10
C ALA A 92 0.48 9.45 -0.16
N CYS A 93 -0.85 9.36 -0.30
CA CYS A 93 -1.72 10.51 -0.55
C CYS A 93 -2.77 10.63 0.57
N ALA A 94 -2.70 11.70 1.36
CA ALA A 94 -3.62 11.96 2.46
C ALA A 94 -5.07 12.16 1.98
N ALA A 95 -5.26 12.82 0.82
CA ALA A 95 -6.58 13.13 0.25
C ALA A 95 -7.43 11.89 -0.03
N ASN A 96 -6.81 10.73 -0.25
CA ASN A 96 -7.50 9.47 -0.53
C ASN A 96 -7.98 8.72 0.73
N LEU A 97 -7.66 9.22 1.94
CA LEU A 97 -8.03 8.58 3.21
C LEU A 97 -9.45 8.96 3.67
N ASP A 98 -9.90 10.17 3.34
CA ASP A 98 -11.19 10.71 3.79
C ASP A 98 -12.38 10.27 2.92
N THR A 99 -12.11 9.77 1.71
CA THR A 99 -13.14 9.45 0.71
C THR A 99 -13.84 8.11 0.94
N LYS A 100 -13.41 7.28 1.90
CA LYS A 100 -13.94 5.91 2.12
C LYS A 100 -14.96 5.77 3.25
N ALA A 101 -15.39 6.86 3.90
CA ALA A 101 -16.44 6.81 4.93
C ALA A 101 -17.88 6.82 4.37
N SER A 102 -18.04 6.97 3.05
CA SER A 102 -19.35 7.02 2.39
C SER A 102 -19.42 5.95 1.30
N HIS A 103 -19.82 4.72 1.65
CA HIS A 103 -20.59 3.78 0.82
C HIS A 103 -20.84 2.45 1.53
#